data_AF-A0A1G6AJE1-F1
#
_entry.id   AF-A0A1G6AJE1-F1
#
_cell.length_a   1.000
_cell.length_b   1.000
_cell.length_c   1.000
_cell.angle_alpha   90.00
_cell.angle_beta   90.00
_cell.angle_gamma   90.00
#
_symmetry.space_group_name_H-M   'P 1'
#
loop_
_entity.id
_entity.type
_entity.pdbx_description
1 polymer ?
#
loop_
_entity_poly.entity_id
_entity_poly.type
_entity_poly.pdbx_seq_one_letter_code
_entity_poly.pdbx_strand_id
1 'polypeptide(L)'
;MTKMTRTLIASAVAMMIAAAPLATPASAGGSLSFTFAPKDAKQAQALQTGLLIYGAVNQIKNGGIKQKGKNNSAGLAQNGAGNFGVVHQKGNGHNGTLQQNGNGNAYGLFQFGKKTNADVVQNGNGKVGTTVQWGW
;
A
#
# COMPACT_ATOMS: atom_id res chain seq x y z
N MET A 1 34.50 15.46 14.40
CA MET A 1 33.29 14.70 14.78
C MET A 1 32.21 15.03 13.75
N THR A 2 31.93 14.15 12.77
CA THR A 2 30.73 13.27 12.71
C THR A 2 29.55 14.01 12.06
N LYS A 3 28.91 13.67 10.92
CA LYS A 3 28.92 12.54 9.97
C LYS A 3 28.25 13.02 8.67
N MET A 4 28.70 12.48 7.52
CA MET A 4 27.98 12.48 6.24
C MET A 4 26.54 11.94 6.41
N THR A 5 25.55 12.54 5.75
CA THR A 5 24.49 11.71 5.12
C THR A 5 24.01 12.37 3.82
N ARG A 6 24.36 11.72 2.71
CA ARG A 6 23.95 12.04 1.35
C ARG A 6 22.45 11.75 1.24
N THR A 7 21.62 12.78 1.08
CA THR A 7 20.21 12.59 0.72
C THR A 7 20.06 12.75 -0.78
N LEU A 8 20.37 11.67 -1.50
CA LEU A 8 19.96 11.48 -2.89
C LEU A 8 18.68 10.66 -2.85
N ILE A 9 17.51 11.30 -2.95
CA ILE A 9 16.31 10.62 -3.45
C ILE A 9 15.68 11.53 -4.49
N ALA A 10 16.02 11.17 -5.73
CA ALA A 10 15.40 11.44 -7.01
C ALA A 10 14.14 12.31 -7.03
N SER A 11 14.31 13.44 -7.68
CA SER A 11 13.30 14.27 -8.32
C SER A 11 12.39 13.51 -9.28
N ALA A 12 11.22 14.11 -9.48
CA ALA A 12 10.36 14.06 -10.68
C ALA A 12 9.48 12.82 -10.91
N VAL A 13 8.18 12.98 -10.61
CA VAL A 13 7.14 12.84 -11.64
C VAL A 13 6.13 13.97 -11.47
N ALA A 14 6.23 14.98 -12.33
CA ALA A 14 5.18 15.94 -12.61
C ALA A 14 4.52 15.56 -13.94
N MET A 15 3.19 15.42 -13.99
CA MET A 15 2.28 15.48 -15.15
C MET A 15 0.84 15.15 -14.65
N MET A 16 -0.26 15.88 -14.90
CA MET A 16 -0.56 17.21 -15.44
C MET A 16 -2.04 17.56 -15.08
N ILE A 17 -2.30 18.84 -14.75
CA ILE A 17 -3.46 19.73 -15.06
C ILE A 17 -4.88 19.13 -15.22
N ALA A 18 -5.80 19.56 -14.34
CA ALA A 18 -7.13 20.08 -14.72
C ALA A 18 -7.59 21.11 -13.67
N ALA A 19 -7.86 22.34 -14.12
CA ALA A 19 -8.32 23.43 -13.28
C ALA A 19 -9.76 23.21 -12.81
N ALA A 20 -9.96 23.08 -11.50
CA ALA A 20 -11.21 23.39 -10.82
C ALA A 20 -10.85 24.06 -9.48
N PRO A 21 -11.51 25.15 -9.07
CA PRO A 21 -11.29 25.74 -7.76
C PRO A 21 -11.95 24.82 -6.74
N LEU A 22 -11.28 23.72 -6.38
CA LEU A 22 -11.66 22.95 -5.22
C LEU A 22 -11.34 23.86 -4.03
N ALA A 23 -12.37 24.53 -3.51
CA ALA A 23 -12.34 25.10 -2.18
C ALA A 23 -11.73 24.02 -1.28
N THR A 24 -10.50 24.23 -0.82
CA THR A 24 -9.88 23.30 0.12
C THR A 24 -10.70 23.42 1.39
N PRO A 25 -11.49 22.39 1.80
CA PRO A 25 -12.03 22.44 3.14
C PRO A 25 -10.81 22.48 4.05
N ALA A 26 -10.77 23.44 4.96
CA ALA A 26 -9.79 23.49 6.01
C ALA A 26 -9.91 22.21 6.85
N SER A 27 -9.19 21.18 6.43
CA SER A 27 -9.04 19.92 7.14
C SER A 27 -7.55 19.67 7.23
N ALA A 28 -7.02 19.74 8.46
CA ALA A 28 -5.65 19.44 8.77
C ALA A 28 -5.38 17.93 8.60
N GLY A 29 -5.08 17.52 7.36
CA GLY A 29 -4.68 16.17 6.99
C GLY A 29 -5.06 15.82 5.55
N GLY A 30 -4.20 16.16 4.59
CA GLY A 30 -4.37 15.74 3.20
C GLY A 30 -3.89 14.30 3.00
N SER A 31 -4.52 13.55 2.10
CA SER A 31 -4.03 12.23 1.71
C SER A 31 -4.16 11.97 0.20
N LEU A 32 -3.17 11.31 -0.38
CA LEU A 32 -3.10 10.86 -1.76
C LEU A 32 -3.13 9.34 -1.80
N SER A 33 -3.93 8.76 -2.69
CA SER A 33 -4.09 7.32 -2.84
C SER A 33 -3.93 6.90 -4.29
N PHE A 34 -3.05 5.92 -4.54
CA PHE A 34 -2.85 5.30 -5.83
C PHE A 34 -3.15 3.82 -5.73
N THR A 35 -4.07 3.33 -6.56
CA THR A 35 -4.36 1.90 -6.66
C THR A 35 -3.99 1.42 -8.05
N PHE A 36 -3.17 0.37 -8.11
CA PHE A 36 -2.77 -0.28 -9.34
C PHE A 36 -3.29 -1.72 -9.34
N ALA A 37 -4.12 -2.02 -10.34
CA ALA A 37 -4.56 -3.37 -10.68
C ALA A 37 -3.99 -3.70 -12.07
N PRO A 38 -3.19 -4.78 -12.20
CA PRO A 38 -2.60 -5.19 -13.46
C PRO A 38 -3.69 -5.61 -14.46
N LYS A 39 -3.47 -5.29 -15.75
CA LYS A 39 -4.41 -5.62 -16.83
C LYS A 39 -4.04 -6.90 -17.57
N ASP A 40 -2.76 -7.28 -17.51
CA ASP A 40 -2.21 -8.44 -18.22
C ASP A 40 -1.48 -9.40 -17.27
N ALA A 41 -1.39 -10.67 -17.67
CA ALA A 41 -0.74 -11.73 -16.89
C ALA A 41 0.71 -11.41 -16.52
N LYS A 42 1.47 -10.77 -17.43
CA LYS A 42 2.87 -10.37 -17.16
C LYS A 42 2.96 -9.32 -16.04
N GLN A 43 2.08 -8.33 -16.04
CA GLN A 43 2.04 -7.32 -14.98
C GLN A 43 1.60 -7.93 -13.65
N ALA A 44 0.61 -8.83 -13.68
CA ALA A 44 0.15 -9.55 -12.50
C ALA A 44 1.27 -10.39 -11.88
N GLN A 45 2.01 -11.16 -12.70
CA GLN A 45 3.16 -11.93 -12.25
C GLN A 45 4.29 -11.05 -11.69
N ALA A 46 4.60 -9.94 -12.36
CA ALA A 46 5.63 -9.01 -11.89
C ALA A 46 5.27 -8.42 -10.53
N LEU A 47 4.03 -7.96 -10.36
CA LEU A 47 3.56 -7.41 -9.09
C LEU A 47 3.50 -8.47 -8.00
N GLN A 48 2.94 -9.65 -8.30
CA GLN A 48 2.90 -10.77 -7.35
C GLN A 48 4.30 -11.17 -6.90
N THR A 49 5.25 -11.29 -7.83
CA THR A 49 6.66 -11.59 -7.52
C THR A 49 7.27 -10.50 -6.66
N GLY A 50 7.02 -9.22 -6.99
CA GLY A 50 7.45 -8.09 -6.17
C GLY A 50 6.91 -8.15 -4.73
N LEU A 51 5.64 -8.51 -4.57
CA LEU A 51 5.02 -8.71 -3.26
C LEU A 51 5.63 -9.91 -2.51
N LEU A 52 5.93 -11.02 -3.19
CA LEU A 52 6.59 -12.18 -2.58
C LEU A 52 8.02 -11.87 -2.14
N ILE A 53 8.82 -11.18 -2.98
CA ILE A 53 10.17 -10.73 -2.63
C ILE A 53 10.10 -9.76 -1.43
N TYR A 54 9.16 -8.82 -1.48
CA TYR A 54 8.91 -7.91 -0.37
C TYR A 54 8.59 -8.70 0.91
N GLY A 55 7.72 -9.71 0.80
CA GLY A 55 7.41 -10.61 1.90
C GLY A 55 8.64 -11.31 2.45
N ALA A 56 9.46 -11.93 1.59
CA ALA A 56 10.66 -12.64 1.99
C ALA A 56 11.66 -11.73 2.74
N VAL A 57 11.91 -10.52 2.24
CA VAL A 57 12.78 -9.53 2.91
C VAL A 57 12.20 -9.10 4.27
N ASN A 58 10.89 -9.11 4.42
CA ASN A 58 10.19 -8.73 5.64
C ASN A 58 9.71 -9.92 6.48
N GLN A 59 10.13 -11.15 6.16
CA GLN A 59 9.75 -12.40 6.82
C GLN A 59 8.23 -12.70 6.84
N ILE A 60 7.52 -12.31 5.78
CA ILE A 60 6.10 -12.57 5.54
C ILE A 60 5.95 -13.72 4.53
N LYS A 61 5.27 -14.81 4.90
CA LYS A 61 5.16 -16.03 4.07
C LYS A 61 3.79 -16.26 3.43
N ASN A 62 2.68 -15.93 4.11
CA ASN A 62 1.31 -16.15 3.61
C ASN A 62 0.43 -14.91 3.70
N GLY A 63 0.87 -13.92 4.44
CA GLY A 63 0.06 -12.80 4.85
C GLY A 63 0.77 -12.11 5.99
N GLY A 64 0.87 -10.78 5.97
CA GLY A 64 1.59 -10.08 7.02
C GLY A 64 1.25 -8.61 7.11
N ILE A 65 1.22 -8.15 8.35
CA ILE A 65 1.04 -6.75 8.69
C ILE A 65 2.37 -6.25 9.27
N LYS A 66 2.90 -5.18 8.69
CA LYS A 66 4.10 -4.50 9.16
C LYS A 66 3.78 -3.05 9.47
N GLN A 67 3.79 -2.71 10.75
CA GLN A 67 3.54 -1.34 11.21
C GLN A 67 4.81 -0.74 11.80
N LYS A 68 5.15 0.48 11.38
CA LYS A 68 6.27 1.26 11.91
C LYS A 68 5.81 2.67 12.24
N GLY A 69 5.60 2.95 13.52
CA GLY A 69 5.20 4.26 14.01
C GLY A 69 4.26 4.16 15.20
N LYS A 70 3.33 5.10 15.35
CA LYS A 70 2.41 5.18 16.50
C LYS A 70 0.96 5.22 16.03
N ASN A 71 0.03 4.77 16.88
CA ASN A 71 -1.41 4.85 16.65
C ASN A 71 -1.88 4.34 15.27
N ASN A 72 -1.22 3.32 14.72
CA ASN A 72 -1.64 2.70 13.48
C ASN A 72 -2.50 1.47 13.80
N SER A 73 -3.55 1.25 13.01
CA SER A 73 -4.43 0.09 13.05
C SER A 73 -4.39 -0.61 11.69
N ALA A 74 -4.19 -1.92 11.69
CA ALA A 74 -4.22 -2.70 10.46
C ALA A 74 -4.88 -4.06 10.66
N GLY A 75 -5.59 -4.51 9.63
CA GLY A 75 -6.22 -5.82 9.55
C GLY A 75 -5.89 -6.52 8.24
N LEU A 76 -5.65 -7.83 8.32
CA LEU A 76 -5.51 -8.70 7.16
C LEU A 76 -6.38 -9.93 7.39
N ALA A 77 -7.39 -10.10 6.55
CA ALA A 77 -8.26 -11.26 6.54
C ALA A 77 -8.12 -11.98 5.18
N GLN A 78 -7.86 -13.28 5.21
CA GLN A 78 -7.73 -14.09 4.01
C GLN A 78 -8.62 -15.32 4.14
N ASN A 79 -9.62 -15.41 3.27
CA ASN A 79 -10.54 -16.53 3.18
C ASN A 79 -10.30 -17.28 1.86
N GLY A 80 -9.77 -18.51 1.97
CA GLY A 80 -9.34 -19.34 0.85
C GLY A 80 -7.86 -19.73 0.91
N ALA A 81 -7.36 -20.38 -0.13
CA ALA A 81 -6.01 -20.95 -0.19
C ALA A 81 -5.07 -20.19 -1.15
N GLY A 82 -3.79 -20.15 -0.82
CA GLY A 82 -2.75 -19.57 -1.69
C GLY A 82 -2.82 -18.04 -1.82
N ASN A 83 -3.56 -17.36 -0.95
CA ASN A 83 -3.58 -15.90 -0.91
C ASN A 83 -2.28 -15.36 -0.30
N PHE A 84 -1.88 -14.17 -0.74
CA PHE A 84 -0.73 -13.44 -0.23
C PHE A 84 -1.08 -11.96 -0.02
N GLY A 85 -1.24 -11.55 1.23
CA GLY A 85 -1.58 -10.18 1.59
C GLY A 85 -0.46 -9.48 2.33
N VAL A 86 -0.13 -8.25 1.98
CA VAL A 86 0.82 -7.42 2.72
C VAL A 86 0.13 -6.12 3.10
N VAL A 87 0.14 -5.78 4.38
CA VAL A 87 -0.22 -4.44 4.85
C VAL A 87 1.01 -3.82 5.48
N HIS A 88 1.53 -2.74 4.89
CA HIS A 88 2.63 -1.97 5.43
C HIS A 88 2.15 -0.58 5.80
N GLN A 89 2.31 -0.19 7.06
CA GLN A 89 2.00 1.17 7.51
C GLN A 89 3.25 1.79 8.14
N LYS A 90 3.65 2.97 7.68
CA LYS A 90 4.79 3.69 8.23
C LYS A 90 4.43 5.16 8.48
N GLY A 91 4.21 5.51 9.73
CA GLY A 91 3.73 6.83 10.11
C GLY A 91 2.85 6.83 11.35
N ASN A 92 1.91 7.78 11.42
CA ASN A 92 1.04 7.96 12.59
C ASN A 92 -0.44 8.04 12.22
N GLY A 93 -1.29 7.29 12.92
CA GLY A 93 -2.73 7.38 12.76
C GLY A 93 -3.29 6.70 11.50
N HIS A 94 -2.58 5.73 10.93
CA HIS A 94 -3.06 4.99 9.77
C HIS A 94 -4.11 3.96 10.17
N ASN A 95 -5.13 3.76 9.34
CA ASN A 95 -6.06 2.64 9.43
C ASN A 95 -6.10 1.90 8.09
N GLY A 96 -5.91 0.58 8.10
CA GLY A 96 -5.71 -0.19 6.87
C GLY A 96 -6.21 -1.61 6.97
N THR A 97 -7.29 -1.94 6.26
CA THR A 97 -7.83 -3.30 6.21
C THR A 97 -7.65 -3.89 4.82
N LEU A 98 -7.19 -5.14 4.75
CA LEU A 98 -7.14 -5.93 3.54
C LEU A 98 -7.91 -7.23 3.76
N GLN A 99 -8.97 -7.45 2.97
CA GLN A 99 -9.74 -8.69 2.95
C GLN A 99 -9.61 -9.35 1.57
N GLN A 100 -9.21 -10.63 1.56
CA GLN A 100 -9.11 -11.43 0.34
C GLN A 100 -10.06 -12.63 0.44
N ASN A 101 -11.06 -12.70 -0.43
CA ASN A 101 -12.03 -13.78 -0.50
C ASN A 101 -11.88 -14.54 -1.83
N GLY A 102 -11.37 -15.77 -1.76
CA GLY A 102 -11.07 -16.63 -2.92
C GLY A 102 -9.66 -17.22 -2.84
N ASN A 103 -9.17 -17.76 -3.94
CA ASN A 103 -7.89 -18.49 -3.99
C ASN A 103 -6.85 -17.78 -4.85
N GLY A 104 -5.58 -17.82 -4.44
CA GLY A 104 -4.45 -17.33 -5.23
C GLY A 104 -4.39 -15.81 -5.40
N ASN A 105 -5.04 -15.03 -4.53
CA ASN A 105 -5.04 -13.57 -4.60
C ASN A 105 -3.75 -12.99 -4.02
N ALA A 106 -3.23 -11.91 -4.60
CA ALA A 106 -2.07 -11.20 -4.08
C ALA A 106 -2.34 -9.69 -3.97
N TYR A 107 -2.19 -9.09 -2.79
CA TYR A 107 -2.36 -7.65 -2.63
C TYR A 107 -1.35 -7.01 -1.68
N GLY A 108 -0.88 -5.82 -2.05
CA GLY A 108 -0.08 -4.97 -1.16
C GLY A 108 -0.81 -3.68 -0.82
N LEU A 109 -1.06 -3.42 0.46
CA LEU A 109 -1.52 -2.14 0.96
C LEU A 109 -0.35 -1.43 1.66
N PHE A 110 0.09 -0.30 1.12
CA PHE A 110 1.21 0.48 1.65
C PHE A 110 0.72 1.87 2.04
N GLN A 111 0.84 2.24 3.31
CA GLN A 111 0.40 3.53 3.83
C GLN A 111 1.56 4.25 4.51
N PHE A 112 1.72 5.52 4.21
CA PHE A 112 2.83 6.34 4.66
C PHE A 112 2.38 7.71 5.17
N GLY A 113 3.12 8.28 6.13
CA GLY A 113 2.92 9.65 6.59
C GLY A 113 1.97 9.78 7.79
N LYS A 114 0.83 10.45 7.62
CA LYS A 114 -0.15 10.64 8.72
C LYS A 114 -1.59 10.40 8.26
N LYS A 115 -2.42 9.86 9.16
CA LYS A 115 -3.90 9.83 9.06
C LYS A 115 -4.45 9.33 7.71
N THR A 116 -3.93 8.22 7.18
CA THR A 116 -4.51 7.59 5.98
C THR A 116 -5.50 6.49 6.35
N ASN A 117 -6.55 6.32 5.56
CA ASN A 117 -7.53 5.25 5.72
C ASN A 117 -7.65 4.45 4.42
N ALA A 118 -7.48 3.12 4.50
CA ALA A 118 -7.65 2.21 3.39
C ALA A 118 -8.49 1.01 3.79
N ASP A 119 -9.43 0.67 2.93
CA ASP A 119 -10.20 -0.57 3.02
C ASP A 119 -10.15 -1.22 1.63
N VAL A 120 -9.56 -2.41 1.55
CA VAL A 120 -9.38 -3.14 0.30
C VAL A 120 -10.03 -4.50 0.43
N VAL A 121 -10.97 -4.79 -0.47
CA VAL A 121 -11.62 -6.09 -0.59
C VAL A 121 -11.32 -6.67 -1.97
N GLN A 122 -10.63 -7.81 -2.01
CA GLN A 122 -10.46 -8.60 -3.22
C GLN A 122 -11.40 -9.80 -3.20
N ASN A 123 -12.36 -9.83 -4.12
CA ASN A 123 -13.25 -10.98 -4.32
C ASN A 123 -12.89 -11.71 -5.63
N GLY A 124 -12.89 -13.04 -5.57
CA GLY A 124 -12.59 -13.93 -6.70
C GLY A 124 -11.20 -14.56 -6.58
N ASN A 125 -10.75 -15.22 -7.65
CA ASN A 125 -9.49 -15.96 -7.66
C ASN A 125 -8.43 -15.26 -8.52
N GLY A 126 -7.16 -15.39 -8.15
CA GLY A 126 -6.02 -14.89 -8.93
C GLY A 126 -5.95 -13.37 -9.07
N LYS A 127 -6.63 -12.61 -8.21
CA LYS A 127 -6.63 -11.15 -8.25
C LYS A 127 -5.31 -10.62 -7.69
N VAL A 128 -4.62 -9.81 -8.48
CA VAL A 128 -3.39 -9.13 -8.04
C VAL A 128 -3.65 -7.63 -7.95
N GLY A 129 -3.07 -6.92 -6.98
CA GLY A 129 -3.16 -5.46 -6.93
C GLY A 129 -2.27 -4.84 -5.86
N THR A 130 -2.17 -3.52 -5.89
CA THR A 130 -1.47 -2.77 -4.85
C THR A 130 -2.11 -1.41 -4.66
N THR A 131 -2.20 -0.96 -3.41
CA THR A 131 -2.61 0.40 -3.07
C THR A 131 -1.50 1.05 -2.28
N VAL A 132 -1.13 2.27 -2.68
CA VAL A 132 -0.19 3.09 -1.95
C VAL A 132 -0.84 4.41 -1.56
N GLN A 133 -0.82 4.73 -0.28
CA GLN A 133 -1.36 5.97 0.27
C GLN A 133 -0.29 6.78 0.99
N TRP A 134 -0.35 8.09 0.84
CA TRP A 134 0.48 9.05 1.56
C TRP A 134 -0.40 10.13 2.17
N GLY A 135 -0.24 10.43 3.46
CA GLY A 135 -0.89 11.58 4.09
C GLY A 135 0.09 12.48 4.85
N TRP A 136 -0.27 13.76 5.06
CA TRP A 136 0.58 14.77 5.73
C TRP A 136 -0.19 15.65 6.72
#